data_AF-A0A2E4CRJ9-F1
#
_entry.id   AF-A0A2E4CRJ9-F1
#
_cell.length_a   1.000
_cell.length_b   1.000
_cell.length_c   1.000
_cell.angle_alpha   90.00
_cell.angle_beta   90.00
_cell.angle_gamma   90.00
#
_symmetry.space_group_name_H-M   'P 1'
#
loop_
_entity.id
_entity.type
_entity.pdbx_description
1 polymer ?
#
loop_
_entity_poly.entity_id
_entity_poly.type
_entity_poly.pdbx_seq_one_letter_code
_entity_poly.pdbx_strand_id
1 'polypeptide(L)'
;MLDFAIYLLDALIVAAAVLSAWFWLRASGKRVRRVSKHETFDHADINRLVVALNRAQILNARAAKATAAAALLGGLRVLQDFLP
;
A
#
# COMPACT_ATOMS: atom_id res chain seq x y z
N MET A 1 7.23 -14.79 -28.67
CA MET A 1 6.12 -14.95 -27.70
C MET A 1 6.61 -14.96 -26.26
N LEU A 2 7.72 -15.63 -25.95
CA LEU A 2 8.31 -15.64 -24.61
C LEU A 2 8.73 -14.24 -24.12
N ASP A 3 9.42 -13.46 -24.96
CA ASP A 3 9.84 -12.09 -24.60
C ASP A 3 8.66 -11.18 -24.27
N PHE A 4 7.57 -11.33 -25.01
CA PHE A 4 6.33 -10.59 -24.73
C PHE A 4 5.77 -10.93 -23.35
N ALA A 5 5.78 -12.21 -22.96
CA ALA A 5 5.34 -12.64 -21.63
C ALA A 5 6.25 -12.10 -20.52
N ILE A 6 7.57 -12.02 -20.75
CA ILE A 6 8.54 -11.45 -19.81
C ILE A 6 8.31 -9.94 -19.64
N TYR A 7 8.19 -9.19 -20.74
CA TYR A 7 7.90 -7.76 -20.67
C TYR A 7 6.54 -7.48 -20.02
N LEU A 8 5.55 -8.33 -20.25
CA LEU A 8 4.25 -8.24 -19.58
C LEU A 8 4.40 -8.47 -18.06
N LEU A 9 5.19 -9.46 -17.65
CA LEU A 9 5.48 -9.73 -16.23
C LEU A 9 6.17 -8.52 -15.57
N ASP A 10 7.19 -7.96 -16.22
CA ASP A 10 7.90 -6.76 -15.74
C ASP A 10 6.96 -5.57 -15.58
N ALA A 11 6.07 -5.34 -16.56
CA ALA A 11 5.07 -4.28 -16.49
C ALA A 11 4.08 -4.49 -15.33
N LEU A 12 3.66 -5.73 -15.07
CA LEU A 12 2.77 -6.05 -13.93
C LEU A 12 3.45 -5.85 -12.58
N ILE A 13 4.74 -6.20 -12.46
CA ILE A 13 5.53 -5.94 -11.25
C ILE A 13 5.57 -4.44 -10.95
N VAL A 14 5.93 -3.64 -11.96
CA VAL A 14 6.00 -2.18 -11.84
C VAL A 14 4.64 -1.60 -11.48
N ALA A 15 3.57 -2.04 -12.16
CA ALA A 15 2.21 -1.58 -11.87
C ALA A 15 1.80 -1.87 -10.42
N ALA A 16 2.06 -3.07 -9.92
CA ALA A 16 1.76 -3.44 -8.54
C ALA A 16 2.58 -2.64 -7.52
N ALA A 17 3.87 -2.38 -7.80
CA ALA A 17 4.72 -1.55 -6.97
C ALA A 17 4.22 -0.09 -6.92
N VAL A 18 3.85 0.48 -8.06
CA VAL A 18 3.26 1.84 -8.15
C VAL A 18 1.95 1.92 -7.38
N LEU A 19 1.07 0.92 -7.51
CA LEU A 19 -0.17 0.86 -6.75
C LEU A 19 0.08 0.79 -5.24
N SER A 20 1.08 0.03 -4.81
CA SER A 20 1.50 -0.01 -3.40
C SER A 20 1.93 1.37 -2.90
N ALA A 21 2.87 2.00 -3.61
CA ALA A 21 3.37 3.33 -3.27
C ALA A 21 2.24 4.37 -3.23
N TRP A 22 1.30 4.31 -4.18
CA TRP A 22 0.13 5.19 -4.20
C TRP A 22 -0.75 5.03 -2.96
N PHE A 23 -1.01 3.80 -2.53
CA PHE A 23 -1.79 3.55 -1.31
C PHE A 23 -1.08 4.06 -0.05
N TRP A 24 0.25 3.93 0.03
CA TRP A 24 1.02 4.50 1.13
C TRP A 24 0.99 6.03 1.14
N LEU A 25 1.19 6.68 0.00
CA LEU A 25 1.06 8.14 -0.10
C LEU A 25 -0.32 8.63 0.38
N ARG A 26 -1.39 7.91 0.01
CA ARG A 26 -2.74 8.21 0.47
C ARG A 26 -2.97 7.91 1.95
N ALA A 27 -2.33 6.88 2.50
CA ALA A 27 -2.42 6.53 3.92
C ALA A 27 -1.73 7.59 4.80
N SER A 28 -0.59 8.13 4.35
CA SER A 28 0.24 9.07 5.12
C SER A 28 -0.17 10.54 4.96
N GLY A 29 -0.90 10.92 3.90
CA GLY A 29 -1.15 12.33 3.56
C GLY A 29 -2.14 13.09 4.45
N LYS A 30 -2.83 12.44 5.40
CA LYS A 30 -3.86 13.10 6.22
C LYS A 30 -3.30 13.55 7.56
N ARG A 31 -3.32 14.86 7.79
CA ARG A 31 -2.94 15.45 9.08
C ARG A 31 -3.98 15.10 10.14
N VAL A 32 -3.52 14.61 11.28
CA VAL A 32 -4.35 14.47 12.48
C VAL A 32 -4.30 15.80 13.24
N ARG A 33 -5.45 16.24 13.76
CA ARG A 33 -5.54 17.43 14.62
C ARG A 33 -4.66 17.23 15.85
N ARG A 34 -3.89 18.26 16.22
CA ARG A 34 -3.14 18.25 17.49
C ARG A 34 -4.09 18.44 18.65
N VAL A 35 -3.91 17.64 19.70
CA VAL A 35 -4.67 17.72 20.95
C VAL A 35 -3.86 18.50 21.98
N SER A 36 -4.47 19.47 22.65
CA SER A 36 -3.91 20.25 23.75
C SER A 36 -4.21 19.58 25.09
N LYS A 37 -3.29 19.68 26.05
CA LYS A 37 -3.56 19.19 27.42
C LYS A 37 -4.65 19.97 28.17
N HIS A 38 -5.00 21.16 27.66
CA HIS A 38 -5.97 22.06 28.29
C HIS A 38 -7.38 21.94 27.68
N GLU A 39 -7.56 21.14 26.64
CA GLU A 39 -8.88 20.95 26.03
C GLU A 39 -9.62 19.78 26.67
N THR A 40 -10.96 19.87 26.70
CA THR A 40 -11.81 18.74 27.09
C THR A 40 -11.92 17.80 25.91
N PHE A 41 -11.36 16.59 26.05
CA PHE A 41 -11.42 15.56 25.03
C PHE A 41 -12.70 14.73 25.19
N ASP A 42 -13.58 14.78 24.19
CA ASP A 42 -14.88 14.11 24.25
C ASP A 42 -14.97 12.85 23.38
N HIS A 43 -16.14 12.21 23.41
CA HIS A 43 -16.42 11.01 22.64
C HIS A 43 -16.40 11.27 21.12
N ALA A 44 -16.72 12.48 20.67
CA ALA A 44 -16.69 12.83 19.25
C ALA A 44 -15.25 12.91 18.74
N ASP A 45 -14.32 13.44 19.55
CA ASP A 45 -12.90 13.47 19.21
C ASP A 45 -12.25 12.09 19.19
N ILE A 46 -12.60 11.21 20.14
CA ILE A 46 -12.19 9.79 20.11
C ILE A 46 -12.67 9.15 18.80
N ASN A 47 -13.94 9.33 18.44
CA ASN A 47 -14.50 8.73 17.24
C ASN A 47 -13.78 9.24 15.97
N ARG A 48 -13.42 10.53 15.92
CA ARG A 48 -12.62 11.08 14.80
C ARG A 48 -11.24 10.43 14.68
N LEU A 49 -10.56 10.18 15.80
CA LEU A 49 -9.26 9.49 15.80
C LEU A 49 -9.38 8.04 15.33
N VAL A 50 -10.36 7.29 15.86
CA VAL A 50 -10.59 5.88 15.48
C VAL A 50 -10.94 5.78 14.00
N VAL A 51 -11.81 6.67 13.49
CA VAL A 51 -12.16 6.71 12.06
C VAL A 51 -10.94 7.05 11.20
N ALA A 52 -10.10 7.99 11.62
CA ALA A 52 -8.88 8.32 10.90
C ALA A 52 -7.91 7.13 10.84
N LEU A 53 -7.71 6.43 11.97
CA LEU A 53 -6.87 5.24 12.07
C LEU A 53 -7.38 4.10 11.19
N ASN A 54 -8.68 3.77 11.27
CA ASN A 54 -9.28 2.71 10.47
C ASN A 54 -9.16 2.99 8.97
N ARG A 55 -9.35 4.25 8.55
CA ARG A 55 -9.16 4.65 7.14
C ARG A 55 -7.72 4.47 6.69
N ALA A 56 -6.74 4.83 7.52
CA ALA A 56 -5.33 4.62 7.22
C ALA A 56 -4.98 3.12 7.17
N GLN A 57 -5.51 2.31 8.10
CA GLN A 57 -5.31 0.86 8.11
C GLN A 57 -5.85 0.18 6.85
N ILE A 58 -7.03 0.57 6.36
CA ILE A 58 -7.58 0.03 5.10
C ILE A 58 -6.65 0.34 3.92
N LEU A 59 -6.10 1.55 3.84
CA LEU A 59 -5.15 1.92 2.79
C LEU A 59 -3.83 1.15 2.92
N ASN A 60 -3.29 1.02 4.14
CA ASN A 60 -2.10 0.23 4.40
C ASN A 60 -2.29 -1.25 4.04
N ALA A 61 -3.44 -1.84 4.34
CA ALA A 61 -3.77 -3.21 3.93
C ALA A 61 -3.80 -3.36 2.41
N ARG A 62 -4.29 -2.35 1.67
CA ARG A 62 -4.26 -2.34 0.20
C ARG A 62 -2.83 -2.21 -0.34
N ALA A 63 -2.01 -1.34 0.26
CA ALA A 63 -0.59 -1.22 -0.06
C ALA A 63 0.15 -2.55 0.15
N ALA A 64 -0.09 -3.21 1.27
CA ALA A 64 0.52 -4.51 1.59
C ALA A 64 0.12 -5.59 0.56
N LYS A 65 -1.15 -5.66 0.15
CA LYS A 65 -1.59 -6.60 -0.90
C LYS A 65 -0.91 -6.33 -2.24
N ALA A 66 -0.80 -5.06 -2.65
CA ALA A 66 -0.12 -4.69 -3.89
C ALA A 66 1.39 -5.02 -3.82
N THR A 67 2.02 -4.81 -2.66
CA THR A 67 3.42 -5.21 -2.41
C THR A 67 3.60 -6.72 -2.50
N ALA A 68 2.70 -7.50 -1.90
CA ALA A 68 2.74 -8.96 -1.98
C ALA A 68 2.60 -9.45 -3.42
N ALA A 69 1.70 -8.84 -4.21
CA ALA A 69 1.58 -9.13 -5.64
C ALA A 69 2.88 -8.82 -6.40
N ALA A 70 3.47 -7.63 -6.18
CA ALA A 70 4.75 -7.27 -6.79
C ALA A 70 5.87 -8.25 -6.42
N ALA A 71 5.95 -8.67 -5.16
CA ALA A 71 6.95 -9.63 -4.68
C ALA A 71 6.77 -11.02 -5.29
N LEU A 72 5.53 -11.52 -5.38
CA LEU A 72 5.25 -12.81 -6.02
C LEU A 72 5.62 -12.80 -7.50
N LEU A 73 5.22 -11.75 -8.23
CA LEU A 73 5.54 -11.60 -9.65
C LEU A 73 7.05 -11.42 -9.87
N GLY A 74 7.72 -10.65 -9.02
CA GLY A 74 9.17 -10.49 -9.03
C GLY A 74 9.91 -11.80 -8.76
N GLY A 75 9.39 -12.61 -7.82
CA GLY A 75 9.90 -13.96 -7.58
C GLY A 75 9.77 -14.88 -8.79
N LEU A 76 8.63 -14.83 -9.50
CA LEU A 76 8.45 -15.56 -10.76
C LEU A 76 9.41 -15.09 -11.85
N ARG A 77 9.64 -13.77 -11.93
CA ARG A 77 10.58 -13.18 -12.90
C ARG A 77 12.01 -13.65 -12.67
N VAL A 78 12.43 -13.75 -11.41
CA VAL A 78 13.74 -14.29 -11.02
C VAL A 78 13.79 -15.79 -11.29
N LEU A 79 12.75 -16.55 -10.94
CA LEU A 79 12.73 -18.00 -11.18
C LEU A 79 12.86 -18.36 -12.66
N GLN A 80 12.29 -17.53 -13.55
CA GLN A 80 12.42 -17.70 -14.99
C GLN A 80 13.88 -17.59 -15.48
N ASP A 81 14.75 -16.86 -14.79
CA ASP A 81 16.17 -16.79 -15.15
C ASP A 81 16.92 -18.11 -14.88
N PHE A 82 16.31 -19.04 -14.13
CA PHE A 82 16.86 -20.37 -13.82
C PHE A 82 16.19 -21.50 -14.61
N LEU A 83 15.19 -21.20 -15.45
CA LEU A 83 14.58 -22.18 -16.33
C LEU A 83 15.43 -22.33 -17.61
N PRO A 84 15.67 -23.57 -18.08
CA PRO A 84 16.51 -23.85 -19.24
C PRO A 84 15.89 -23.40 -20.58
#